data_AF-A0A2T2UKX8-F1
#
_entry.id   AF-A0A2T2UKX8-F1
#
_cell.length_a   1.000
_cell.length_b   1.000
_cell.length_c   1.000
_cell.angle_alpha   90.00
_cell.angle_beta   90.00
_cell.angle_gamma   90.00
#
_symmetry.space_group_name_H-M   'P 1'
#
loop_
_entity.id
_entity.type
_entity.pdbx_description
1 polymer ?
#
loop_
_entity_poly.entity_id
_entity_poly.type
_entity_poly.pdbx_seq_one_letter_code
_entity_poly.pdbx_strand_id
1 'polypeptide(L)'
;MVPATDSREQHATAPEDAPLRKDVRSLGNLVGEVIAEQRGEAFFENVEAVRRAAIGRREGDADADADLNARLKHLGAAEAGELTRAFATLFQVVNLAEEVHRIRRLRQRQVEGEQPEMEGLVSALSALRAAGFGAEDVQPLLDDVLIEPVFTAHPTEATRRTILEKQQHIIRALTDRLDPSMTPAEERARMQVVRAEVTSAWQTEEHPGMRPSVADELEHVLFYLTDIIYRIVPPFYEEVESALEHVYGDAAQSLRLPPLLRFASWVGGDMDGNPNVNADTLRNALYQ
;
A
#
# COMPACT_ATOMS: atom_id res chain seq x y z
N MET A 1 -0.31 11.39 -32.91
CA MET A 1 0.81 10.73 -32.21
C MET A 1 1.70 11.82 -31.64
N VAL A 2 1.33 12.29 -30.46
CA VAL A 2 2.00 13.34 -29.68
C VAL A 2 2.05 12.76 -28.26
N PRO A 3 3.22 12.72 -27.59
CA PRO A 3 3.33 12.05 -26.31
C PRO A 3 2.52 12.82 -25.25
N ALA A 4 1.65 12.09 -24.54
CA ALA A 4 0.97 12.59 -23.36
C ALA A 4 2.03 13.07 -22.36
N THR A 5 2.06 14.38 -22.14
CA THR A 5 2.92 15.04 -21.15
C THR A 5 2.06 15.12 -19.90
N ASP A 6 2.54 14.47 -18.84
CA ASP A 6 1.83 14.21 -17.59
C ASP A 6 1.93 15.46 -16.72
N SER A 7 0.82 16.06 -16.25
CA SER A 7 0.86 17.14 -15.24
C SER A 7 1.31 16.70 -13.83
N ARG A 8 1.88 15.50 -13.75
CA ARG A 8 3.12 15.15 -13.02
C ARG A 8 4.26 16.18 -13.07
N GLU A 9 4.46 16.86 -14.19
CA GLU A 9 5.72 17.55 -14.55
C GLU A 9 5.90 18.97 -13.98
N GLN A 10 4.93 19.53 -13.26
CA GLN A 10 5.03 20.91 -12.72
C GLN A 10 5.58 21.01 -11.29
N HIS A 11 5.75 19.89 -10.57
CA HIS A 11 6.85 19.81 -9.61
C HIS A 11 8.07 19.43 -10.45
N ALA A 12 9.14 20.22 -10.45
CA ALA A 12 10.38 19.85 -11.15
C ALA A 12 10.80 18.42 -10.74
N THR A 13 10.44 17.42 -11.55
CA THR A 13 10.48 16.01 -11.12
C THR A 13 11.92 15.57 -11.04
N ALA A 14 12.35 15.11 -9.87
CA ALA A 14 13.69 14.62 -9.67
C ALA A 14 13.95 13.45 -10.65
N PRO A 15 15.17 13.29 -11.20
CA PRO A 15 15.53 12.14 -12.03
C PRO A 15 15.24 10.78 -11.35
N GLU A 16 15.11 10.78 -10.03
CA GLU A 16 14.75 9.65 -9.16
C GLU A 16 13.36 9.06 -9.43
N ASP A 17 12.42 9.82 -10.02
CA ASP A 17 11.04 9.37 -10.28
C ASP A 17 10.88 8.63 -11.61
N ALA A 18 11.92 8.59 -12.46
CA ALA A 18 11.85 7.93 -13.76
C ALA A 18 11.48 6.43 -13.68
N PRO A 19 11.98 5.64 -12.72
CA PRO A 19 11.58 4.25 -12.53
C PRO A 19 10.10 4.09 -12.13
N LEU A 20 9.56 4.99 -11.30
CA LEU A 20 8.14 4.99 -10.93
C LEU A 20 7.25 5.21 -12.16
N ARG A 21 7.57 6.21 -12.97
CA ARG A 21 6.80 6.49 -14.20
C ARG A 21 6.80 5.31 -15.17
N LYS A 22 7.92 4.60 -15.28
CA LYS A 22 8.04 3.39 -16.10
C LYS A 22 7.08 2.31 -15.60
N ASP A 23 7.02 2.07 -14.29
CA ASP A 23 6.15 1.05 -13.69
C ASP A 23 4.67 1.43 -13.84
N VAL A 24 4.30 2.68 -13.53
CA VAL A 24 2.94 3.21 -13.73
C VAL A 24 2.49 3.06 -15.19
N ARG A 25 3.36 3.40 -16.15
CA ARG A 25 3.05 3.24 -17.58
C ARG A 25 2.88 1.77 -17.96
N SER A 26 3.80 0.90 -17.52
CA SER A 26 3.74 -0.53 -17.86
C SER A 26 2.49 -1.19 -17.31
N LEU A 27 2.12 -0.89 -16.07
CA LEU A 27 0.96 -1.48 -15.44
C LEU A 27 -0.34 -0.84 -15.95
N GLY A 28 -0.34 0.47 -16.24
CA GLY A 28 -1.46 1.14 -16.90
C GLY A 28 -1.76 0.56 -18.29
N ASN A 29 -0.72 0.26 -19.08
CA ASN A 29 -0.89 -0.44 -20.35
C ASN A 29 -1.50 -1.84 -20.15
N LEU A 30 -1.01 -2.60 -19.16
CA LEU A 30 -1.56 -3.92 -18.83
C LEU A 30 -3.03 -3.83 -18.44
N VAL A 31 -3.43 -2.85 -17.62
CA VAL A 31 -4.84 -2.62 -17.28
C VAL A 31 -5.65 -2.28 -18.53
N GLY A 32 -5.13 -1.43 -19.42
CA GLY A 32 -5.77 -1.13 -20.70
C GLY A 32 -6.00 -2.35 -21.57
N GLU A 33 -4.98 -3.23 -21.68
CA GLU A 33 -5.09 -4.51 -22.39
C GLU A 33 -6.17 -5.42 -21.76
N VAL A 34 -6.21 -5.51 -20.42
CA VAL A 34 -7.23 -6.30 -19.70
C VAL A 34 -8.63 -5.75 -19.94
N ILE A 35 -8.82 -4.43 -19.88
CA ILE A 35 -10.11 -3.79 -20.12
C ILE A 35 -10.55 -4.02 -21.58
N ALA A 36 -9.66 -3.81 -22.55
CA ALA A 36 -9.95 -4.02 -23.96
C ALA A 36 -10.28 -5.49 -24.26
N GLU A 37 -9.56 -6.44 -23.65
CA GLU A 37 -9.82 -7.88 -23.79
C GLU A 37 -11.17 -8.29 -23.19
N GLN A 38 -11.55 -7.73 -22.04
CA GLN A 38 -12.74 -8.15 -21.28
C GLN A 38 -14.02 -7.41 -21.64
N ARG A 39 -13.92 -6.17 -22.14
CA ARG A 39 -15.07 -5.28 -22.45
C ARG A 39 -15.05 -4.69 -23.87
N GLY A 40 -13.98 -4.94 -24.63
CA GLY A 40 -13.82 -4.46 -26.00
C GLY A 40 -13.10 -3.10 -26.11
N GLU A 41 -12.52 -2.84 -27.28
CA GLU A 41 -11.75 -1.62 -27.56
C GLU A 41 -12.59 -0.34 -27.41
N ALA A 42 -13.85 -0.36 -27.81
CA ALA A 42 -14.73 0.81 -27.71
C ALA A 42 -14.93 1.27 -26.26
N PHE A 43 -15.03 0.32 -25.32
CA PHE A 43 -15.14 0.64 -23.91
C PHE A 43 -13.83 1.21 -23.35
N PHE A 44 -12.69 0.61 -23.71
CA PHE A 44 -11.37 1.12 -23.32
C PHE A 44 -11.13 2.56 -23.84
N GLU A 45 -11.48 2.84 -25.09
CA GLU A 45 -11.38 4.19 -25.66
C GLU A 45 -12.26 5.20 -24.92
N ASN A 46 -13.44 4.79 -24.46
CA ASN A 46 -14.29 5.63 -23.63
C ASN A 46 -13.64 5.92 -22.27
N VAL A 47 -13.05 4.92 -21.61
CA VAL A 47 -12.30 5.10 -20.35
C VAL A 47 -11.17 6.11 -20.54
N GLU A 48 -10.36 5.96 -21.59
CA GLU A 48 -9.24 6.87 -21.87
C GLU A 48 -9.71 8.27 -22.30
N ALA A 49 -10.87 8.40 -22.95
CA ALA A 49 -11.45 9.70 -23.26
C ALA A 49 -11.91 10.43 -21.99
N VAL A 50 -12.61 9.73 -21.08
CA VAL A 50 -12.99 10.28 -19.77
C VAL A 50 -11.75 10.66 -18.95
N ARG A 51 -10.72 9.81 -18.95
CA ARG A 51 -9.45 10.07 -18.25
C ARG A 51 -8.77 11.34 -18.77
N ARG A 52 -8.67 11.51 -20.10
CA ARG A 52 -8.09 12.70 -20.73
C ARG A 52 -8.87 13.97 -20.38
N ALA A 53 -10.20 13.93 -20.43
CA ALA A 53 -11.04 15.06 -20.06
C ALA A 53 -10.87 15.44 -18.58
N ALA A 54 -10.77 14.45 -17.68
CA ALA A 54 -10.51 14.68 -16.26
C ALA A 54 -9.12 15.31 -16.00
N ILE A 55 -8.09 14.87 -16.73
CA ILE A 55 -6.74 15.47 -16.67
C ILE A 55 -6.77 16.91 -17.19
N GLY A 56 -7.36 17.15 -18.37
CA GLY A 56 -7.47 18.50 -18.93
C GLY A 56 -8.20 19.48 -18.00
N ARG A 57 -9.28 19.03 -17.35
CA ARG A 57 -9.99 19.84 -16.34
C ARG A 57 -9.08 20.22 -15.17
N ARG A 58 -8.26 19.29 -14.69
CA ARG A 58 -7.30 19.54 -13.59
C ARG A 58 -6.21 20.54 -14.00
N GLU A 59 -5.80 20.51 -15.27
CA GLU A 59 -4.79 21.39 -15.85
C GLU A 59 -5.33 22.79 -16.21
N GLY A 60 -6.64 22.99 -16.10
CA GLY A 60 -7.29 24.26 -16.40
C GLY A 60 -7.63 24.45 -17.88
N ASP A 61 -7.73 23.37 -18.65
CA ASP A 61 -8.24 23.42 -20.03
C ASP A 61 -9.72 23.89 -20.02
N ALA A 62 -9.99 24.94 -20.79
CA ALA A 62 -11.27 25.64 -20.81
C ALA A 62 -12.44 24.75 -21.29
N ASP A 63 -12.17 23.82 -22.21
CA ASP A 63 -13.20 22.97 -22.80
C ASP A 63 -13.35 21.62 -22.07
N ALA A 64 -12.37 21.23 -21.26
CA ALA A 64 -12.30 19.90 -20.67
C ALA A 64 -13.37 19.63 -19.61
N ASP A 65 -13.81 20.65 -18.85
CA ASP A 65 -14.91 20.49 -17.89
C ASP A 65 -16.24 20.23 -18.62
N ALA A 66 -16.49 20.92 -19.73
CA ALA A 66 -17.68 20.71 -20.54
C ALA A 66 -17.67 19.33 -21.23
N ASP A 67 -16.53 18.90 -21.77
CA ASP A 67 -16.36 17.57 -22.37
C ASP A 67 -16.55 16.44 -21.34
N LEU A 68 -15.93 16.57 -20.16
CA LEU A 68 -16.11 15.60 -19.07
C LEU A 68 -17.58 15.50 -18.65
N ASN A 69 -18.24 16.63 -18.43
CA ASN A 69 -19.65 16.66 -18.07
C ASN A 69 -20.52 16.03 -19.16
N ALA A 70 -20.27 16.31 -20.44
CA ALA A 70 -21.01 15.72 -21.55
C ALA A 70 -20.89 14.19 -21.60
N ARG A 71 -19.69 13.65 -21.34
CA ARG A 71 -19.42 12.21 -21.30
C ARG A 71 -20.10 11.50 -20.13
N LEU A 72 -20.18 12.15 -18.96
CA LEU A 72 -20.73 11.54 -17.75
C LEU A 72 -22.25 11.70 -17.62
N LYS A 73 -22.84 12.78 -18.14
CA LYS A 73 -24.23 13.18 -17.89
C LYS A 73 -25.28 12.16 -18.35
N HIS A 74 -24.96 11.33 -19.33
CA HIS A 74 -25.90 10.39 -19.95
C HIS A 74 -25.56 8.92 -19.71
N LEU A 75 -24.59 8.61 -18.85
CA LEU A 75 -24.23 7.23 -18.54
C LEU A 75 -25.38 6.52 -17.80
N GLY A 76 -25.77 5.35 -18.30
CA GLY A 76 -26.63 4.46 -17.54
C GLY A 76 -25.94 3.95 -16.27
N ALA A 77 -26.71 3.51 -15.27
CA ALA A 77 -26.15 3.01 -14.01
C ALA A 77 -25.15 1.84 -14.22
N ALA A 78 -25.42 0.96 -15.19
CA ALA A 78 -24.53 -0.14 -15.53
C ALA A 78 -23.20 0.37 -16.11
N GLU A 79 -23.24 1.28 -17.08
CA GLU A 79 -22.04 1.87 -17.71
C GLU A 79 -21.22 2.69 -16.70
N ALA A 80 -21.90 3.44 -15.83
CA ALA A 80 -21.25 4.18 -14.74
C ALA A 80 -20.54 3.23 -13.77
N GLY A 81 -21.14 2.07 -13.45
CA GLY A 81 -20.52 1.04 -12.62
C GLY A 81 -19.27 0.44 -13.27
N GLU A 82 -19.30 0.16 -14.58
CA GLU A 82 -18.15 -0.34 -15.32
C GLU A 82 -17.02 0.70 -15.41
N LEU A 83 -17.37 1.96 -15.68
CA LEU A 83 -16.42 3.06 -15.73
C LEU A 83 -15.77 3.29 -14.36
N THR A 84 -16.55 3.24 -13.28
CA THR A 84 -16.06 3.34 -11.91
C THR A 84 -15.07 2.22 -11.61
N ARG A 85 -15.39 0.98 -11.99
CA ARG A 85 -14.49 -0.16 -11.84
C ARG A 85 -13.19 0.04 -12.63
N ALA A 86 -13.26 0.56 -13.86
CA ALA A 86 -12.08 0.81 -14.67
C ALA A 86 -11.12 1.79 -13.99
N PHE A 87 -11.66 2.89 -13.45
CA PHE A 87 -10.86 3.84 -12.69
C PHE A 87 -10.34 3.26 -11.37
N ALA A 88 -11.15 2.48 -10.63
CA ALA A 88 -10.71 1.82 -9.41
C ALA A 88 -9.50 0.89 -9.67
N THR A 89 -9.57 0.04 -10.69
CA THR A 89 -8.45 -0.83 -11.09
C THR A 89 -7.22 -0.04 -11.54
N LEU A 90 -7.41 1.06 -12.28
CA LEU A 90 -6.30 1.95 -12.65
C LEU A 90 -5.63 2.58 -11.41
N PHE A 91 -6.42 3.09 -10.46
CA PHE A 91 -5.90 3.69 -9.23
C PHE A 91 -5.19 2.68 -8.34
N GLN A 92 -5.74 1.48 -8.19
CA GLN A 92 -5.09 0.40 -7.45
C GLN A 92 -3.72 0.09 -8.01
N VAL A 93 -3.61 -0.05 -9.32
CA VAL A 93 -2.34 -0.34 -9.99
C VAL A 93 -1.32 0.80 -9.82
N VAL A 94 -1.77 2.05 -9.85
CA VAL A 94 -0.90 3.20 -9.55
C VAL A 94 -0.40 3.14 -8.10
N ASN A 95 -1.27 2.85 -7.14
CA ASN A 95 -0.89 2.71 -5.73
C ASN A 95 0.13 1.57 -5.54
N LEU A 96 -0.06 0.43 -6.22
CA LEU A 96 0.89 -0.68 -6.20
C LEU A 96 2.26 -0.30 -6.80
N ALA A 97 2.26 0.49 -7.88
CA ALA A 97 3.50 0.99 -8.48
C ALA A 97 4.25 1.95 -7.54
N GLU A 98 3.53 2.84 -6.87
CA GLU A 98 4.08 3.77 -5.87
C GLU A 98 4.67 3.00 -4.67
N GLU A 99 3.99 1.95 -4.21
CA GLU A 99 4.48 1.10 -3.12
C GLU A 99 5.74 0.32 -3.50
N VAL A 100 5.77 -0.31 -4.68
CA VAL A 100 6.99 -0.99 -5.18
C VAL A 100 8.13 0.00 -5.38
N HIS A 101 7.85 1.22 -5.81
CA HIS A 101 8.86 2.26 -5.93
C HIS A 101 9.43 2.67 -4.56
N ARG A 102 8.59 2.77 -3.52
CA ARG A 102 9.04 2.99 -2.14
C ARG A 102 9.99 1.89 -1.68
N ILE A 103 9.66 0.62 -1.95
CA ILE A 103 10.53 -0.52 -1.66
C ILE A 103 11.85 -0.42 -2.42
N ARG A 104 11.81 -0.06 -3.71
CA ARG A 104 13.01 0.15 -4.53
C ARG A 104 13.92 1.23 -3.95
N ARG A 105 13.37 2.38 -3.56
CA ARG A 105 14.12 3.48 -2.94
C ARG A 105 14.73 3.09 -1.61
N LEU A 106 13.99 2.37 -0.77
CA LEU A 106 14.51 1.86 0.50
C LEU A 106 15.71 0.93 0.27
N ARG A 107 15.61 -0.02 -0.67
CA ARG A 107 16.72 -0.92 -1.03
C ARG A 107 17.92 -0.18 -1.61
N GLN A 108 17.70 0.80 -2.48
CA GLN A 108 18.77 1.57 -3.09
C GLN A 108 19.62 2.29 -2.03
N ARG A 109 18.97 2.97 -1.07
CA ARG A 109 19.65 3.62 0.06
C ARG A 109 20.48 2.63 0.88
N GLN A 110 19.91 1.45 1.17
CA GLN A 110 20.63 0.39 1.90
C GLN A 110 21.88 -0.11 1.14
N VAL A 111 21.80 -0.26 -0.19
CA VAL A 111 22.93 -0.70 -1.04
C VAL A 111 24.01 0.37 -1.16
N GLU A 112 23.62 1.63 -1.29
CA GLU A 112 24.55 2.76 -1.42
C GLU A 112 25.27 3.07 -0.10
N GLY A 113 24.88 2.41 1.00
CA GLY A 113 25.44 2.65 2.32
C GLY A 113 25.10 4.04 2.85
N GLU A 114 24.15 4.73 2.21
CA GLU A 114 23.55 5.94 2.74
C GLU A 114 22.82 5.53 4.02
N GLN A 115 23.43 5.88 5.16
CA GLN A 115 22.72 5.89 6.43
C GLN A 115 21.42 6.65 6.19
N PRO A 116 20.24 6.08 6.51
CA PRO A 116 18.99 6.78 6.31
C PRO A 116 19.15 8.19 6.89
N GLU A 117 18.88 9.22 6.08
CA GLU A 117 18.91 10.62 6.51
C GLU A 117 18.39 10.69 7.94
N MET A 118 19.21 11.25 8.83
CA MET A 118 19.16 11.16 10.30
C MET A 118 17.77 11.30 10.95
N GLU A 119 16.89 10.31 10.79
CA GLU A 119 15.50 10.26 11.30
C GLU A 119 15.12 8.82 11.70
N GLY A 120 16.08 8.03 12.15
CA GLY A 120 15.89 6.64 12.59
C GLY A 120 16.34 6.37 14.02
N LEU A 121 16.10 5.15 14.49
CA LEU A 121 16.45 4.71 15.85
C LEU A 121 17.94 4.92 16.18
N VAL A 122 18.83 4.64 15.23
CA VAL A 122 20.28 4.88 15.36
C VAL A 122 20.58 6.36 15.64
N SER A 123 19.89 7.29 14.99
CA SER A 123 20.09 8.73 15.21
C SER A 123 19.62 9.13 16.61
N ALA A 124 18.45 8.65 17.05
CA ALA A 124 17.92 8.91 18.38
C ALA A 124 18.85 8.38 19.49
N LEU A 125 19.33 7.14 19.35
CA LEU A 125 20.29 6.54 20.29
C LEU A 125 21.65 7.27 20.25
N SER A 126 22.13 7.66 19.07
CA SER A 126 23.37 8.43 18.92
C SER A 126 23.28 9.79 19.61
N ALA A 127 22.11 10.44 19.55
CA ALA A 127 21.86 11.70 20.25
C ALA A 127 21.88 11.51 21.77
N LEU A 128 21.30 10.42 22.29
CA LEU A 128 21.39 10.07 23.72
C LEU A 128 22.84 9.84 24.15
N ARG A 129 23.61 9.06 23.38
CA ARG A 129 25.03 8.83 23.65
C ARG A 129 25.84 10.13 23.62
N ALA A 130 25.58 11.01 22.64
CA ALA A 130 26.24 12.32 22.54
C ALA A 130 25.90 13.26 23.71
N ALA A 131 24.70 13.11 24.30
CA ALA A 131 24.29 13.81 25.51
C ALA A 131 24.88 13.23 26.81
N GLY A 132 25.67 12.14 26.72
CA GLY A 132 26.38 11.54 27.84
C GLY A 132 25.67 10.37 28.53
N PHE A 133 24.56 9.88 27.96
CA PHE A 133 23.87 8.69 28.49
C PHE A 133 24.59 7.42 28.05
N GLY A 134 24.95 6.58 29.02
CA GLY A 134 25.55 5.26 28.82
C GLY A 134 24.51 4.21 28.43
N ALA A 135 24.95 2.98 28.19
CA ALA A 135 24.03 1.88 27.90
C ALA A 135 23.11 1.61 29.11
N GLU A 136 23.64 1.60 30.34
CA GLU A 136 22.84 1.39 31.54
C GLU A 136 21.69 2.40 31.71
N ASP A 137 21.84 3.62 31.19
CA ASP A 137 20.83 4.67 31.25
C ASP A 137 19.68 4.43 30.24
N VAL A 138 19.90 3.59 29.22
CA VAL A 138 18.91 3.25 28.20
C VAL A 138 17.97 2.14 28.66
N GLN A 139 18.42 1.24 29.54
CA GLN A 139 17.58 0.14 30.02
C GLN A 139 16.23 0.62 30.63
N PRO A 140 16.20 1.62 31.53
CA PRO A 140 14.93 2.11 32.07
C PRO A 140 14.00 2.70 30.99
N LEU A 141 14.57 3.32 29.96
CA LEU A 141 13.78 3.84 28.83
C LEU A 141 13.15 2.70 28.03
N LEU A 142 13.91 1.64 27.76
CA LEU A 142 13.38 0.45 27.07
C LEU A 142 12.26 -0.21 27.88
N ASP A 143 12.41 -0.27 29.21
CA ASP A 143 11.40 -0.85 30.12
C ASP A 143 10.07 -0.05 30.13
N ASP A 144 10.13 1.26 29.87
CA ASP A 144 8.97 2.15 29.87
C ASP A 144 8.34 2.36 28.48
N VAL A 145 9.02 2.00 27.39
CA VAL A 145 8.50 2.17 26.04
C VAL A 145 7.49 1.08 25.69
N LEU A 146 6.26 1.51 25.37
CA LEU A 146 5.23 0.67 24.80
C LEU A 146 4.64 1.32 23.55
N ILE A 147 4.68 0.61 22.44
CA ILE A 147 4.05 0.96 21.19
C ILE A 147 2.84 0.03 21.01
N GLU A 148 1.64 0.60 21.05
CA GLU A 148 0.38 -0.14 20.94
C GLU A 148 -0.51 0.42 19.81
N PRO A 149 -0.33 -0.02 18.55
CA PRO A 149 -1.24 0.32 17.47
C PRO A 149 -2.62 -0.32 17.71
N VAL A 150 -3.67 0.48 17.51
CA VAL A 150 -5.06 0.05 17.70
C VAL A 150 -5.75 -0.04 16.34
N PHE A 151 -6.16 -1.24 15.95
CA PHE A 151 -6.97 -1.47 14.76
C PHE A 151 -8.38 -0.93 14.95
N THR A 152 -8.85 -0.17 13.97
CA THR A 152 -10.20 0.39 13.94
C THR A 152 -10.92 -0.06 12.68
N ALA A 153 -12.25 -0.13 12.74
CA ALA A 153 -13.05 -0.39 11.56
C ALA A 153 -12.93 0.79 10.60
N HIS A 154 -12.68 0.52 9.30
CA HIS A 154 -12.71 1.56 8.30
C HIS A 154 -14.12 1.66 7.70
N PRO A 155 -14.85 2.76 7.90
CA PRO A 155 -16.30 2.84 7.62
C PRO A 155 -16.68 2.70 6.14
N THR A 156 -15.70 2.77 5.22
CA THR A 156 -15.94 2.73 3.77
C THR A 156 -15.07 1.75 2.98
N GLU A 157 -14.10 1.07 3.60
CA GLU A 157 -13.07 0.31 2.87
C GLU A 157 -12.74 -1.04 3.52
N ALA A 158 -13.76 -1.86 3.78
CA ALA A 158 -13.52 -3.29 3.96
C ALA A 158 -13.22 -3.91 2.59
N THR A 159 -12.02 -3.64 2.08
CA THR A 159 -11.49 -4.31 0.90
C THR A 159 -11.48 -5.81 1.20
N ARG A 160 -12.14 -6.61 0.37
CA ARG A 160 -12.21 -8.06 0.56
C ARG A 160 -10.81 -8.64 0.70
N ARG A 161 -10.62 -9.60 1.62
CA ARG A 161 -9.38 -10.38 1.78
C ARG A 161 -8.80 -10.85 0.45
N THR A 162 -9.65 -11.35 -0.44
CA THR A 162 -9.26 -11.81 -1.78
C THR A 162 -8.60 -10.73 -2.63
N ILE A 163 -9.00 -9.46 -2.52
CA ILE A 163 -8.34 -8.35 -3.22
C ILE A 163 -6.98 -8.04 -2.58
N LEU A 164 -6.88 -8.06 -1.25
CA LEU A 164 -5.61 -7.84 -0.53
C LEU A 164 -4.58 -8.92 -0.87
N GLU A 165 -4.99 -10.19 -0.95
CA GLU A 165 -4.13 -11.30 -1.36
C GLU A 165 -3.59 -11.10 -2.78
N LYS A 166 -4.46 -10.65 -3.71
CA LYS A 166 -4.04 -10.31 -5.09
C LYS A 166 -3.04 -9.17 -5.12
N GLN A 167 -3.29 -8.11 -4.35
CA GLN A 167 -2.37 -6.99 -4.22
C GLN A 167 -1.01 -7.45 -3.68
N GLN A 168 -0.97 -8.31 -2.66
CA GLN A 168 0.27 -8.89 -2.16
C GLN A 168 1.01 -9.71 -3.22
N HIS A 169 0.29 -10.53 -4.01
CA HIS A 169 0.90 -11.29 -5.09
C HIS A 169 1.50 -10.39 -6.17
N ILE A 170 0.80 -9.30 -6.54
CA ILE A 170 1.30 -8.31 -7.49
C ILE A 170 2.55 -7.62 -6.92
N ILE A 171 2.52 -7.14 -5.67
CA ILE A 171 3.67 -6.50 -5.01
C ILE A 171 4.88 -7.44 -4.99
N ARG A 172 4.70 -8.71 -4.61
CA ARG A 172 5.77 -9.71 -4.60
C ARG A 172 6.35 -9.90 -6.01
N ALA A 173 5.49 -10.12 -7.01
CA ALA A 173 5.94 -10.32 -8.39
C ALA A 173 6.67 -9.09 -8.96
N LEU A 174 6.26 -7.87 -8.60
CA LEU A 174 6.92 -6.63 -9.00
C LEU A 174 8.22 -6.37 -8.22
N THR A 175 8.27 -6.75 -6.94
CA THR A 175 9.46 -6.62 -6.09
C THR A 175 10.55 -7.62 -6.48
N ASP A 176 10.17 -8.83 -6.89
CA ASP A 176 11.11 -9.83 -7.42
C ASP A 176 11.86 -9.27 -8.65
N ARG A 177 11.17 -8.52 -9.51
CA ARG A 177 11.76 -7.87 -10.71
C ARG A 177 12.81 -6.80 -10.39
N LEU A 178 12.99 -6.44 -9.12
CA LEU A 178 14.08 -5.57 -8.71
C LEU A 178 15.42 -6.31 -8.64
N ASP A 179 15.42 -7.64 -8.69
CA ASP A 179 16.64 -8.44 -8.74
C ASP A 179 17.31 -8.33 -10.13
N PRO A 180 18.53 -7.76 -10.21
CA PRO A 180 19.23 -7.57 -11.48
C PRO A 180 19.70 -8.90 -12.12
N SER A 181 19.66 -10.02 -11.40
CA SER A 181 20.08 -11.33 -11.89
C SER A 181 19.00 -12.09 -12.66
N MET A 182 17.76 -11.59 -12.68
CA MET A 182 16.64 -12.26 -13.35
C MET A 182 16.85 -12.39 -14.86
N THR A 183 16.54 -13.57 -15.39
CA THR A 183 16.50 -13.81 -16.82
C THR A 183 15.27 -13.18 -17.48
N PRO A 184 15.31 -12.90 -18.79
CA PRO A 184 14.12 -12.42 -19.52
C PRO A 184 12.93 -13.38 -19.47
N ALA A 185 13.16 -14.68 -19.26
CA ALA A 185 12.08 -15.65 -19.12
C ALA A 185 11.39 -15.54 -17.76
N GLU A 186 12.14 -15.36 -16.69
CA GLU A 186 11.62 -15.14 -15.35
C GLU A 186 10.88 -13.80 -15.25
N GLU A 187 11.41 -12.73 -15.84
CA GLU A 187 10.71 -11.43 -15.87
C GLU A 187 9.35 -11.55 -16.57
N ARG A 188 9.30 -12.25 -17.72
CA ARG A 188 8.05 -12.53 -18.43
C ARG A 188 7.07 -13.34 -17.58
N ALA A 189 7.56 -14.35 -16.86
CA ALA A 189 6.72 -15.15 -15.96
C ALA A 189 6.15 -14.30 -14.80
N ARG A 190 6.94 -13.40 -14.20
CA ARG A 190 6.43 -12.47 -13.18
C ARG A 190 5.38 -11.52 -13.73
N MET A 191 5.56 -11.02 -14.95
CA MET A 191 4.54 -10.18 -15.59
C MET A 191 3.26 -10.93 -15.94
N GLN A 192 3.34 -12.24 -16.25
CA GLN A 192 2.15 -13.07 -16.43
C GLN A 192 1.39 -13.25 -15.11
N VAL A 193 2.09 -13.40 -13.98
CA VAL A 193 1.45 -13.40 -12.65
C VAL A 193 0.74 -12.08 -12.40
N VAL A 194 1.41 -10.94 -12.63
CA VAL A 194 0.78 -9.61 -12.48
C VAL A 194 -0.46 -9.49 -13.37
N ARG A 195 -0.39 -9.93 -14.63
CA ARG A 195 -1.55 -9.93 -15.53
C ARG A 195 -2.69 -10.77 -14.97
N ALA A 196 -2.40 -12.00 -14.55
CA ALA A 196 -3.41 -12.91 -14.02
C ALA A 196 -4.13 -12.32 -12.79
N GLU A 197 -3.36 -11.72 -11.87
CA GLU A 197 -3.92 -11.12 -10.66
C GLU A 197 -4.72 -9.85 -10.95
N VAL A 198 -4.26 -8.99 -11.87
CA VAL A 198 -5.02 -7.80 -12.31
C VAL A 198 -6.31 -8.20 -13.02
N THR A 199 -6.27 -9.18 -13.93
CA THR A 199 -7.48 -9.70 -14.59
C THR A 199 -8.45 -10.28 -13.57
N SER A 200 -7.95 -11.03 -12.59
CA SER A 200 -8.78 -11.61 -11.55
C SER A 200 -9.36 -10.54 -10.63
N ALA A 201 -8.60 -9.50 -10.28
CA ALA A 201 -9.09 -8.35 -9.52
C ALA A 201 -10.20 -7.61 -10.28
N TRP A 202 -10.01 -7.34 -11.57
CA TRP A 202 -11.03 -6.73 -12.45
C TRP A 202 -12.36 -7.51 -12.46
N GLN A 203 -12.29 -8.85 -12.50
CA GLN A 203 -13.45 -9.72 -12.48
C GLN A 203 -14.07 -9.86 -11.09
N THR A 204 -13.34 -9.48 -10.04
CA THR A 204 -13.82 -9.53 -8.66
C THR A 204 -14.54 -8.23 -8.34
N GLU A 205 -15.75 -8.33 -7.83
CA GLU A 205 -16.49 -7.16 -7.35
C GLU A 205 -15.85 -6.64 -6.04
N GLU A 206 -15.28 -5.44 -6.09
CA GLU A 206 -14.54 -4.83 -4.97
C GLU A 206 -15.45 -4.34 -3.85
N HIS A 207 -16.64 -3.85 -4.21
CA HIS A 207 -17.65 -3.39 -3.26
C HIS A 207 -18.80 -4.39 -3.22
N PRO A 208 -18.97 -5.15 -2.12
CA PRO A 208 -20.25 -5.82 -1.90
C PRO A 208 -21.36 -4.75 -1.96
N GLY A 209 -22.48 -5.04 -2.63
CA GLY A 209 -23.66 -4.17 -2.59
C GLY A 209 -24.28 -4.00 -1.18
N MET A 210 -23.65 -4.54 -0.14
CA MET A 210 -24.04 -4.45 1.27
C MET A 210 -22.90 -3.87 2.10
N ARG A 211 -23.25 -3.14 3.16
CA ARG A 211 -22.26 -2.67 4.14
C ARG A 211 -21.49 -3.86 4.72
N PRO A 212 -20.17 -3.72 4.97
CA PRO A 212 -19.38 -4.76 5.61
C PRO A 212 -20.02 -5.17 6.94
N SER A 213 -20.03 -6.46 7.24
CA SER A 213 -20.40 -6.94 8.56
C SER A 213 -19.23 -6.78 9.53
N VAL A 214 -19.52 -6.76 10.83
CA VAL A 214 -18.48 -6.77 11.88
C VAL A 214 -17.55 -7.99 11.74
N ALA A 215 -18.05 -9.11 11.19
CA ALA A 215 -17.24 -10.29 10.93
C ALA A 215 -16.25 -10.08 9.77
N ASP A 216 -16.66 -9.36 8.71
CA ASP A 216 -15.77 -9.02 7.59
C ASP A 216 -14.64 -8.09 8.06
N GLU A 217 -14.97 -7.13 8.93
CA GLU A 217 -13.97 -6.23 9.54
C GLU A 217 -13.00 -7.00 10.46
N LEU A 218 -13.51 -7.97 11.22
CA LEU A 218 -12.68 -8.80 12.08
C LEU A 218 -11.72 -9.67 11.26
N GLU A 219 -12.21 -10.31 10.20
CA GLU A 219 -11.36 -11.11 9.29
C GLU A 219 -10.27 -10.23 8.65
N HIS A 220 -10.59 -8.99 8.32
CA HIS A 220 -9.64 -8.03 7.78
C HIS A 220 -8.52 -7.70 8.78
N VAL A 221 -8.85 -7.46 10.05
CA VAL A 221 -7.85 -7.23 11.11
C VAL A 221 -7.00 -8.48 11.32
N LEU A 222 -7.62 -9.66 11.39
CA LEU A 222 -6.90 -10.92 11.56
C LEU A 222 -5.90 -11.15 10.43
N PHE A 223 -6.29 -10.90 9.18
CA PHE A 223 -5.39 -10.99 8.03
C PHE A 223 -4.13 -10.11 8.21
N TYR A 224 -4.27 -8.85 8.62
CA TYR A 224 -3.09 -8.01 8.88
C TYR A 224 -2.23 -8.53 10.02
N LEU A 225 -2.86 -8.99 11.11
CA LEU A 225 -2.15 -9.52 12.27
C LEU A 225 -1.35 -10.79 11.90
N THR A 226 -1.97 -11.75 11.20
CA THR A 226 -1.36 -13.06 10.92
C THR A 226 -0.41 -13.06 9.74
N ASP A 227 -0.78 -12.40 8.64
CA ASP A 227 -0.06 -12.53 7.37
C ASP A 227 1.01 -11.45 7.18
N ILE A 228 0.86 -10.30 7.84
CA ILE A 228 1.77 -9.15 7.70
C ILE A 228 2.53 -8.91 9.00
N ILE A 229 1.83 -8.58 10.09
CA ILE A 229 2.46 -8.10 11.33
C ILE A 229 3.24 -9.19 12.03
N TYR A 230 2.70 -10.40 12.15
CA TYR A 230 3.42 -11.50 12.78
C TYR A 230 4.80 -11.72 12.16
N ARG A 231 4.95 -11.48 10.85
CA ARG A 231 6.21 -11.62 10.12
C ARG A 231 7.16 -10.43 10.31
N ILE A 232 6.66 -9.24 10.66
CA ILE A 232 7.47 -8.03 10.86
C ILE A 232 7.95 -7.86 12.30
N VAL A 233 7.30 -8.51 13.27
CA VAL A 233 7.70 -8.41 14.68
C VAL A 233 9.15 -8.85 14.89
N PRO A 234 9.64 -10.01 14.42
CA PRO A 234 11.03 -10.38 14.66
C PRO A 234 12.04 -9.42 14.00
N PRO A 235 11.92 -9.05 12.70
CA PRO A 235 12.81 -8.06 12.08
C PRO A 235 12.83 -6.70 12.80
N PHE A 236 11.70 -6.26 13.37
CA PHE A 236 11.66 -5.05 14.17
C PHE A 236 12.56 -5.14 15.41
N TYR A 237 12.51 -6.24 16.16
CA TYR A 237 13.40 -6.42 17.32
C TYR A 237 14.86 -6.54 16.89
N GLU A 238 15.15 -7.26 15.79
CA GLU A 238 16.50 -7.34 15.22
C GLU A 238 17.04 -5.95 14.85
N GLU A 239 16.20 -5.06 14.30
CA GLU A 239 16.57 -3.68 13.98
C GLU A 239 16.86 -2.86 15.25
N VAL A 240 16.08 -3.05 16.33
CA VAL A 240 16.34 -2.41 17.63
C VAL A 240 17.65 -2.90 18.24
N GLU A 241 17.91 -4.20 18.26
CA GLU A 241 19.16 -4.79 18.75
C GLU A 241 20.35 -4.27 17.95
N SER A 242 20.26 -4.32 16.62
CA SER A 242 21.32 -3.84 15.74
C SER A 242 21.63 -2.35 15.94
N ALA A 243 20.60 -1.52 16.18
CA ALA A 243 20.79 -0.10 16.46
C ALA A 243 21.47 0.13 17.82
N LEU A 244 21.10 -0.63 18.87
CA LEU A 244 21.74 -0.58 20.17
C LEU A 244 23.20 -1.00 20.10
N GLU A 245 23.50 -2.12 19.42
CA GLU A 245 24.87 -2.60 19.20
C GLU A 245 25.70 -1.60 18.40
N HIS A 246 25.12 -0.99 17.36
CA HIS A 246 25.80 0.02 16.55
C HIS A 246 26.22 1.23 17.39
N VAL A 247 25.35 1.71 18.28
CA VAL A 247 25.59 2.92 19.07
C VAL A 247 26.38 2.65 20.34
N TYR A 248 26.14 1.54 21.05
CA TYR A 248 26.74 1.29 22.37
C TYR A 248 27.80 0.16 22.36
N GLY A 249 27.98 -0.56 21.24
CA GLY A 249 28.97 -1.64 21.12
C GLY A 249 28.71 -2.78 22.11
N ASP A 250 29.77 -3.34 22.68
CA ASP A 250 29.69 -4.46 23.64
C ASP A 250 28.81 -4.16 24.86
N ALA A 251 28.66 -2.88 25.24
CA ALA A 251 27.80 -2.49 26.35
C ALA A 251 26.31 -2.80 26.08
N ALA A 252 25.88 -2.84 24.82
CA ALA A 252 24.51 -3.20 24.42
C ALA A 252 24.14 -4.63 24.83
N GLN A 253 25.10 -5.55 24.95
CA GLN A 253 24.86 -6.95 25.35
C GLN A 253 24.31 -7.08 26.78
N SER A 254 24.48 -6.03 27.60
CA SER A 254 23.93 -5.98 28.95
C SER A 254 22.45 -5.54 28.97
N LEU A 255 21.96 -4.98 27.86
CA LEU A 255 20.57 -4.55 27.72
C LEU A 255 19.66 -5.73 27.45
N ARG A 256 18.43 -5.64 27.95
CA ARG A 256 17.35 -6.57 27.66
C ARG A 256 16.24 -5.82 26.95
N LEU A 257 15.76 -6.38 25.85
CA LEU A 257 14.58 -5.86 25.16
C LEU A 257 13.31 -6.43 25.81
N PRO A 258 12.48 -5.59 26.46
CA PRO A 258 11.17 -6.00 26.92
C PRO A 258 10.19 -6.06 25.74
N PRO A 259 8.94 -6.51 25.96
CA PRO A 259 7.90 -6.40 24.95
C PRO A 259 7.55 -4.93 24.65
N LEU A 260 8.18 -4.38 23.61
CA LEU A 260 8.00 -2.99 23.14
C LEU A 260 6.71 -2.83 22.31
N LEU A 261 6.22 -3.91 21.70
CA LEU A 261 5.07 -3.89 20.80
C LEU A 261 3.89 -4.67 21.37
N ARG A 262 2.72 -4.05 21.35
CA ARG A 262 1.40 -4.69 21.55
C ARG A 262 0.47 -4.26 20.44
N PHE A 263 -0.60 -5.02 20.22
CA PHE A 263 -1.63 -4.67 19.26
C PHE A 263 -2.99 -4.80 19.94
N ALA A 264 -3.87 -3.83 19.68
CA ALA A 264 -5.24 -3.84 20.15
C ALA A 264 -6.20 -3.66 18.97
N SER A 265 -7.48 -3.95 19.17
CA SER A 265 -8.52 -3.76 18.17
C SER A 265 -9.79 -3.23 18.82
N TRP A 266 -10.44 -2.29 18.15
CA TRP A 266 -11.79 -1.82 18.45
C TRP A 266 -12.86 -2.56 17.65
N VAL A 267 -12.46 -3.33 16.64
CA VAL A 267 -13.40 -4.07 15.80
C VAL A 267 -14.17 -5.10 16.63
N GLY A 268 -15.51 -5.01 16.57
CA GLY A 268 -16.41 -5.87 17.33
C GLY A 268 -16.62 -5.48 18.80
N GLY A 269 -15.88 -4.50 19.32
CA GLY A 269 -16.02 -3.97 20.68
C GLY A 269 -16.53 -2.52 20.75
N ASP A 270 -16.26 -1.70 19.73
CA ASP A 270 -16.72 -0.32 19.69
C ASP A 270 -18.22 -0.23 19.35
N MET A 271 -19.02 0.15 20.35
CA MET A 271 -20.47 0.30 20.25
C MET A 271 -20.90 1.74 19.93
N ASP A 272 -19.97 2.70 19.81
CA ASP A 272 -20.33 4.09 19.59
C ASP A 272 -20.96 4.29 18.20
N GLY A 273 -22.25 4.63 18.18
CA GLY A 273 -23.00 4.91 16.95
C GLY A 273 -23.25 3.71 16.02
N ASN A 274 -22.81 2.49 16.36
CA ASN A 274 -22.97 1.31 15.50
C ASN A 274 -23.95 0.27 16.07
N PRO A 275 -25.22 0.24 15.60
CA PRO A 275 -26.23 -0.71 16.10
C PRO A 275 -25.92 -2.18 15.72
N ASN A 276 -24.93 -2.42 14.87
CA ASN A 276 -24.53 -3.77 14.45
C ASN A 276 -23.52 -4.41 15.41
N VAL A 277 -22.96 -3.65 16.37
CA VAL A 277 -22.06 -4.17 17.41
C VAL A 277 -22.89 -4.48 18.66
N ASN A 278 -22.87 -5.74 19.09
CA ASN A 278 -23.65 -6.23 20.23
C ASN A 278 -22.86 -7.28 21.04
N ALA A 279 -23.49 -7.86 22.06
CA ALA A 279 -22.84 -8.85 22.93
C ALA A 279 -22.35 -10.09 22.15
N ASP A 280 -23.05 -10.49 21.08
CA ASP A 280 -22.64 -11.63 20.26
C ASP A 280 -21.44 -11.28 19.37
N THR A 281 -21.34 -10.04 18.85
CA THR A 281 -20.15 -9.62 18.09
C THR A 281 -18.92 -9.50 18.98
N LEU A 282 -19.06 -8.95 20.18
CA LEU A 282 -17.97 -8.87 21.16
C LEU A 282 -17.51 -10.28 21.56
N ARG A 283 -18.46 -11.18 21.81
CA ARG A 283 -18.17 -12.60 22.06
C ARG A 283 -17.37 -13.17 20.90
N ASN A 284 -17.87 -13.07 19.67
CA ASN A 284 -17.21 -13.64 18.50
C ASN A 284 -15.79 -13.08 18.29
N ALA A 285 -15.57 -11.79 18.54
CA ALA A 285 -14.25 -11.16 18.45
C ALA A 285 -13.23 -11.69 19.49
N LEU A 286 -13.70 -12.20 20.63
CA LEU A 286 -12.84 -12.74 21.71
C LEU A 286 -12.58 -14.26 21.59
N TYR A 287 -13.42 -14.99 20.85
CA TYR A 287 -13.37 -16.46 20.77
C TYR A 287 -12.75 -17.01 19.47
N GLN A 288 -12.48 -16.15 18.47
CA GLN A 288 -11.71 -16.52 17.27
C GLN A 288 -10.21 -16.51 17.53
#